data_AF-F0FYW3-F1
#
_entry.id   AF-F0FYW3-F1
#
_cell.length_a   1.000
_cell.length_b   1.000
_cell.length_c   1.000
_cell.angle_alpha   90.00
_cell.angle_beta   90.00
_cell.angle_gamma   90.00
#
_symmetry.space_group_name_H-M   'P 1'
#
loop_
_entity.id
_entity.type
_entity.pdbx_description
1 polymer ?
#
loop_
_entity_poly.entity_id
_entity_poly.type
_entity_poly.pdbx_seq_one_letter_code
_entity_poly.pdbx_strand_id
1 'polypeptide(L)' 'RVHGERWRVASSMPLAAGCRVRVTGRHGLMLTVAPLYDAPAPRQHQGEPS' A
#
# COMPACT_ATOMS: atom_id res chain seq x y z
N ARG A 1 -3.24 -7.82 -0.98
CA ARG A 1 -3.14 -9.28 -1.23
C ARG A 1 -2.60 -9.44 -2.64
N VAL A 2 -1.67 -10.35 -2.87
CA VAL A 2 -1.09 -10.62 -4.19
C VAL A 2 -1.51 -12.03 -4.56
N HIS A 3 -2.31 -12.20 -5.61
CA HIS A 3 -2.83 -13.50 -6.06
C HIS A 3 -3.47 -14.37 -4.95
N GLY A 4 -4.17 -13.74 -3.99
CA GLY A 4 -4.81 -14.44 -2.86
C GLY A 4 -3.93 -14.56 -1.60
N GLU A 5 -2.63 -14.29 -1.71
CA GLU A 5 -1.69 -14.38 -0.60
C GLU A 5 -1.53 -13.04 0.14
N ARG A 6 -1.25 -13.15 1.45
CA ARG A 6 -1.03 -12.00 2.34
C ARG A 6 0.47 -11.78 2.52
N TRP A 7 0.97 -10.73 1.89
CA TRP A 7 2.38 -10.35 1.88
C TRP A 7 2.67 -9.23 2.87
N ARG A 8 3.86 -9.23 3.46
CA ARG A 8 4.39 -8.08 4.19
C ARG A 8 4.99 -7.11 3.19
N VAL A 9 4.71 -5.82 3.34
CA VAL A 9 5.19 -4.78 2.44
C VAL A 9 5.96 -3.72 3.20
N ALA A 10 7.03 -3.21 2.60
CA ALA A 10 7.73 -2.03 3.05
C ALA A 10 7.63 -0.95 1.97
N SER A 11 7.38 0.28 2.40
CA SER A 11 7.39 1.45 1.55
C SER A 11 8.18 2.55 2.22
N SER A 12 8.93 3.31 1.42
CA SER A 12 9.67 4.49 1.87
C SER A 12 8.77 5.72 2.02
N MET A 13 7.50 5.64 1.61
CA MET A 13 6.52 6.72 1.66
C MET A 13 5.20 6.24 2.27
N PRO A 14 4.41 7.13 2.89
CA PRO A 14 3.08 6.78 3.39
C PRO A 14 2.19 6.25 2.26
N LEU A 15 1.57 5.09 2.48
CA LEU A 15 0.60 4.50 1.57
C LEU A 15 -0.79 4.58 2.19
N ALA A 16 -1.75 5.17 1.47
CA ALA A 16 -3.14 5.13 1.88
C ALA A 16 -3.75 3.74 1.66
N ALA A 17 -4.74 3.39 2.48
CA ALA A 17 -5.59 2.24 2.18
C ALA A 17 -6.27 2.44 0.82
N GLY A 18 -6.21 1.44 -0.05
CA GLY A 18 -6.75 1.53 -1.41
C GLY A 18 -5.82 2.14 -2.46
N CYS A 19 -4.63 2.65 -2.07
CA CYS A 19 -3.63 3.10 -3.04
C CYS A 19 -3.16 1.93 -3.93
N ARG A 20 -3.04 2.22 -5.23
CA ARG A 20 -2.36 1.33 -6.18
C ARG A 20 -0.85 1.48 -6.01
N VAL A 21 -0.16 0.35 -5.85
CA VAL A 21 1.29 0.29 -5.65
C VAL A 21 1.93 -0.64 -6.66
N ARG A 22 3.16 -0.35 -7.06
CA ARG A 22 4.00 -1.25 -7.84
C ARG A 22 5.08 -1.87 -6.96
N VAL A 23 5.38 -3.14 -7.20
CA VAL A 23 6.51 -3.82 -6.54
C VAL A 23 7.80 -3.36 -7.20
N THR A 24 8.75 -2.89 -6.41
CA THR A 24 10.07 -2.46 -6.86
C THR A 24 11.18 -3.41 -6.41
N GLY A 25 10.89 -4.30 -5.47
CA GLY A 25 11.84 -5.32 -5.01
C GLY A 25 11.20 -6.39 -4.14
N ARG A 26 11.95 -7.47 -3.88
CA ARG A 26 11.55 -8.58 -2.99
C ARG A 26 12.73 -9.00 -2.11
N HIS A 27 12.47 -9.14 -0.82
CA HIS A 27 13.40 -9.65 0.18
C HIS A 27 12.72 -10.80 0.95
N GLY A 28 12.88 -12.02 0.46
CA GLY A 28 12.19 -13.20 1.00
C GLY A 28 10.66 -13.04 0.93
N LEU A 29 10.02 -12.94 2.09
CA LEU A 29 8.56 -12.75 2.26
C LEU A 29 8.14 -11.28 2.40
N MET A 30 9.07 -10.34 2.24
CA MET A 30 8.82 -8.90 2.27
C MET A 30 8.94 -8.32 0.86
N LEU A 31 7.96 -7.52 0.46
CA LEU A 31 7.96 -6.80 -0.81
C LEU A 31 8.25 -5.32 -0.59
N THR A 32 9.15 -4.76 -1.39
CA THR A 32 9.36 -3.31 -1.44
C THR A 32 8.42 -2.75 -2.50
N VAL A 33 7.59 -1.78 -2.12
CA VAL A 33 6.59 -1.19 -3.00
C VAL A 33 6.69 0.33 -3.05
N ALA A 34 6.46 0.88 -4.24
CA ALA A 34 6.36 2.31 -4.47
C ALA A 34 4.93 2.66 -4.93
N PRO A 35 4.37 3.80 -4.48
CA PRO A 35 3.07 4.25 -4.96
C PRO A 35 3.12 4.51 -6.47
N LEU A 36 2.04 4.15 -7.15
CA LEU A 36 1.80 4.63 -8.51
C LEU A 36 1.18 6.02 -8.38
N TYR A 37 1.70 7.00 -9.11
CA TYR A 37 1.27 8.41 -9.09
C TYR A 37 -0.21 8.65 -9.50
N ASP A 38 -0.99 7.59 -9.68
CA ASP A 38 -2.39 7.58 -10.07
C ASP A 38 -3.33 7.22 -8.89
N ALA A 39 -2.90 7.51 -7.66
CA ALA A 39 -3.75 7.35 -6.48
C ALA A 39 -4.24 8.72 -6.01
N PRO A 40 -5.57 8.97 -5.97
CA PRO A 40 -6.10 10.17 -5.32
C PRO A 40 -5.63 10.16 -3.86
N ALA A 41 -5.24 11.33 -3.37
CA ALA A 41 -4.75 11.53 -2.01
C ALA A 41 -5.67 10.83 -0.99
N PRO A 42 -5.12 10.27 0.11
CA PRO A 42 -5.92 9.66 1.16
C PRO A 42 -7.02 10.63 1.59
N ARG A 43 -8.28 10.31 1.30
CA ARG A 43 -9.37 10.71 2.18
C ARG A 43 -9.12 9.92 3.45
N GLN A 44 -8.46 10.56 4.41
CA GLN A 44 -8.41 10.09 5.77
C GLN A 44 -9.87 9.87 6.16
N HIS A 45 -10.30 8.61 6.23
CA HIS A 45 -11.58 8.28 6.84
C HIS A 45 -11.47 8.74 8.28
N GLN A 46 -11.95 9.98 8.46
CA GLN A 46 -12.47 10.58 9.66
C GLN A 46 -13.01 9.47 10.57
N GLY A 47 -12.35 9.25 11.72
CA GLY A 47 -13.09 8.79 12.89
C GLY A 47 -14.21 9.80 13.13
N GLU A 48 -15.42 9.44 13.48
CA GLU A 48 -15.93 8.29 14.23
C GLU A 48 -17.47 8.33 14.00
N PRO A 49 -18.23 7.22 14.04
CA PRO A 49 -19.69 7.28 13.96
C PRO A 49 -20.27 7.89 15.25
N SER A 50 -21.26 8.78 15.14
CA SER A 50 -22.11 9.22 16.25
C SER A 50 -23.52 8.65 16.12
#